data_AF-A0A1V0U4T4-F1
#
_entry.id   AF-A0A1V0U4T4-F1
#
_cell.length_a   1.000
_cell.length_b   1.000
_cell.length_c   1.000
_cell.angle_alpha   90.00
_cell.angle_beta   90.00
_cell.angle_gamma   90.00
#
_symmetry.space_group_name_H-M   'P 1'
#
loop_
_entity.id
_entity.type
_entity.pdbx_description
1 polymer ?
#
loop_
_entity_poly.entity_id
_entity_poly.type
_entity_poly.pdbx_seq_one_letter_code
_entity_poly.pdbx_strand_id
1 'polypeptide(L)' 'MHVSPDPITTREQAAQERETLLDLIARGLYCTTAGALGTHTEPSAEALTKARRVADDYLSAYEEWLVKLSASNAQES' A
#
# COMPACT_ATOMS: atom_id res chain seq x y z
N MET A 1 2.20 22.30 7.58
CA MET A 1 3.52 21.85 7.11
C MET A 1 3.37 20.44 6.59
N HIS A 2 3.54 20.20 5.30
CA HIS A 2 3.73 18.84 4.80
C HIS A 2 5.20 18.50 5.10
N VAL A 3 5.42 17.68 6.13
CA VAL A 3 6.75 17.13 6.40
C VAL A 3 6.91 16.00 5.41
N SER A 4 7.81 16.16 4.44
CA SER A 4 8.20 15.01 3.61
C SER A 4 8.79 13.96 4.54
N PRO A 5 8.36 12.69 4.43
CA PRO A 5 8.97 11.61 5.18
C PRO A 5 10.47 11.58 4.87
N ASP A 6 11.26 11.20 5.88
CA ASP A 6 12.69 11.00 5.68
C ASP A 6 12.93 10.01 4.53
N PRO A 7 13.94 10.25 3.69
CA PRO A 7 14.21 9.35 2.58
C PRO A 7 14.55 7.95 3.09
N ILE A 8 13.96 6.95 2.47
CA ILE A 8 14.29 5.54 2.72
C ILE A 8 15.70 5.28 2.17
N THR A 9 16.63 4.89 3.04
CA THR A 9 18.05 4.73 2.66
C THR A 9 18.54 3.29 2.71
N THR A 10 17.81 2.38 3.37
CA THR A 10 18.16 0.96 3.46
C THR A 10 17.04 0.04 3.00
N ARG A 11 17.38 -1.21 2.67
CA ARG A 11 16.40 -2.23 2.28
C ARG A 11 15.52 -2.64 3.45
N GLU A 12 16.07 -2.70 4.65
CA GLU A 12 15.36 -3.04 5.87
C GLU A 12 14.31 -1.97 6.19
N GLN A 13 14.67 -0.68 6.03
CA GLN A 13 13.72 0.43 6.16
C GLN A 13 12.63 0.32 5.09
N ALA A 14 13.00 0.06 3.83
CA ALA A 14 12.02 -0.10 2.76
C ALA A 14 11.01 -1.23 3.05
N ALA A 15 11.49 -2.37 3.54
CA ALA A 15 10.62 -3.49 3.90
C ALA A 15 9.69 -3.13 5.07
N GLN A 16 10.19 -2.46 6.11
CA GLN A 16 9.40 -2.05 7.26
C GLN A 16 8.32 -1.00 6.90
N GLU A 17 8.69 -0.02 6.08
CA GLU A 17 7.75 0.99 5.57
C GLU A 17 6.68 0.33 4.68
N ARG A 18 7.07 -0.63 3.83
CA ARG A 18 6.13 -1.40 3.00
C ARG A 18 5.10 -2.15 3.84
N GLU A 19 5.53 -2.85 4.89
CA GLU A 19 4.61 -3.54 5.80
C GLU A 19 3.66 -2.58 6.51
N THR A 20 4.16 -1.39 6.88
CA THR A 20 3.37 -0.34 7.53
C THR A 20 2.32 0.23 6.58
N LEU A 21 2.70 0.49 5.32
CA LEU A 21 1.79 0.93 4.28
C LEU A 21 0.72 -0.11 3.95
N LEU A 22 1.11 -1.39 3.86
CA LEU A 22 0.17 -2.48 3.64
C LEU A 22 -0.87 -2.57 4.75
N ASP A 23 -0.45 -2.45 6.01
CA ASP A 23 -1.38 -2.46 7.15
C ASP A 23 -2.34 -1.27 7.11
N LEU A 24 -1.82 -0.08 6.79
CA LEU A 24 -2.62 1.14 6.67
C LEU A 24 -3.66 1.01 5.56
N ILE A 25 -3.26 0.56 4.37
CA ILE A 25 -4.14 0.38 3.21
C ILE A 25 -5.17 -0.71 3.52
N ALA A 26 -4.76 -1.83 4.10
CA ALA A 26 -5.67 -2.92 4.47
C ALA A 26 -6.77 -2.47 5.43
N ARG A 27 -6.40 -1.72 6.48
CA ARG A 27 -7.37 -1.11 7.41
C ARG A 27 -8.25 -0.10 6.71
N GLY A 28 -7.69 0.73 5.83
CA GLY A 28 -8.45 1.68 5.02
C GLY A 28 -9.51 0.98 4.14
N LEU A 29 -9.10 -0.04 3.38
CA LEU A 29 -9.99 -0.86 2.54
C LEU A 29 -11.11 -1.50 3.35
N TYR A 30 -10.78 -2.05 4.52
CA TYR A 30 -11.79 -2.59 5.41
C TYR A 30 -12.74 -1.51 5.91
N CYS A 31 -12.25 -0.36 6.40
CA CYS A 31 -13.11 0.72 6.90
C CYS A 31 -14.03 1.28 5.80
N THR A 32 -13.54 1.40 4.57
CA THR A 32 -14.35 1.85 3.42
C THR A 32 -15.45 0.84 3.08
N THR A 33 -15.12 -0.46 3.03
CA THR A 33 -16.10 -1.52 2.73
C THR A 33 -17.09 -1.72 3.87
N ALA A 34 -16.62 -1.74 5.12
CA ALA A 34 -17.45 -1.85 6.30
C ALA A 34 -18.39 -0.62 6.44
N GLY A 35 -17.88 0.59 6.18
CA GLY A 35 -18.68 1.80 6.11
C GLY A 35 -19.76 1.76 5.02
N ALA A 36 -19.45 1.20 3.85
CA ALA A 36 -20.43 0.99 2.77
C ALA A 36 -21.51 -0.04 3.14
N LEU A 37 -21.20 -0.99 4.03
CA LEU A 37 -22.11 -2.04 4.50
C LEU A 37 -22.84 -1.68 5.81
N GLY A 38 -22.60 -0.50 6.38
CA GLY A 38 -23.19 -0.07 7.65
C GLY A 38 -22.65 -0.82 8.88
N THR A 39 -21.54 -1.54 8.74
CA THR A 39 -20.86 -2.25 9.83
C THR A 39 -19.67 -1.42 10.30
N HIS A 40 -19.63 -1.06 11.59
CA HIS A 40 -18.54 -0.27 12.18
C HIS A 40 -17.72 -1.07 13.22
N THR A 41 -17.70 -2.40 13.08
CA THR A 41 -16.93 -3.27 13.97
C THR A 41 -15.46 -3.30 13.55
N GLU A 42 -14.57 -3.42 14.53
CA GLU A 42 -13.15 -3.64 14.26
C GLU A 42 -12.95 -4.84 13.32
N PRO A 43 -11.98 -4.76 12.39
CA PRO A 43 -11.71 -5.85 11.47
C PRO A 43 -11.17 -7.07 12.20
N SER A 44 -11.73 -8.23 11.87
CA SER A 44 -11.16 -9.50 12.31
C SER A 44 -9.77 -9.72 11.70
N ALA A 45 -8.95 -10.56 12.34
CA ALA A 45 -7.63 -10.91 11.82
C ALA A 45 -7.72 -11.48 10.39
N GLU A 46 -8.72 -12.32 10.11
CA GLU A 46 -8.96 -12.88 8.78
C GLU A 46 -9.32 -11.80 7.74
N ALA A 47 -10.16 -10.83 8.12
CA ALA A 47 -10.52 -9.71 7.25
C ALA A 47 -9.30 -8.83 6.94
N LEU A 48 -8.45 -8.56 7.94
CA LEU A 48 -7.18 -7.85 7.74
C LEU A 48 -6.22 -8.62 6.83
N THR A 49 -6.08 -9.94 7.00
CA THR A 49 -5.24 -10.75 6.10
C THR A 49 -5.71 -10.67 4.65
N LYS A 50 -7.03 -10.77 4.41
CA LYS A 50 -7.60 -10.63 3.07
C LYS A 50 -7.37 -9.23 2.50
N ALA A 51 -7.63 -8.18 3.29
CA ALA A 51 -7.43 -6.81 2.85
C ALA A 51 -5.95 -6.48 2.59
N ARG A 52 -5.02 -7.03 3.39
CA ARG A 52 -3.57 -6.92 3.15
C ARG A 52 -3.17 -7.54 1.83
N ARG A 53 -3.70 -8.71 1.48
CA ARG A 53 -3.42 -9.34 0.18
C ARG A 53 -3.89 -8.47 -0.98
N VAL A 54 -5.10 -7.90 -0.88
CA VAL A 54 -5.60 -6.97 -1.91
C VAL A 54 -4.70 -5.72 -2.00
N ALA A 55 -4.29 -5.15 -0.87
CA ALA A 55 -3.37 -4.03 -0.84
C ALA A 55 -2.01 -4.36 -1.50
N ASP A 56 -1.50 -5.56 -1.25
CA ASP A 56 -0.25 -6.08 -1.82
C ASP A 56 -0.33 -6.25 -3.35
N ASP A 57 -1.46 -6.78 -3.84
CA ASP A 57 -1.71 -6.91 -5.28
C ASP A 57 -1.73 -5.52 -5.97
N TYR A 58 -2.39 -4.53 -5.36
CA TYR A 58 -2.42 -3.16 -5.88
C TYR A 58 -1.05 -2.47 -5.88
N LEU A 59 -0.30 -2.59 -4.77
CA LEU A 59 1.04 -2.01 -4.69
C LEU A 59 1.97 -2.64 -5.71
N SER A 60 1.93 -3.96 -5.87
CA SER A 60 2.76 -4.69 -6.84
C SER A 60 2.46 -4.25 -8.28
N ALA A 61 1.17 -4.10 -8.64
CA ALA A 61 0.78 -3.61 -9.96
C ALA A 61 1.25 -2.17 -10.20
N TYR A 62 1.20 -1.32 -9.17
CA TYR A 62 1.67 0.06 -9.25
C TYR A 62 3.20 0.15 -9.40
N GLU A 63 3.94 -0.65 -8.63
CA GLU A 63 5.39 -0.79 -8.74
C GLU A 63 5.80 -1.25 -10.14
N GLU A 64 5.13 -2.27 -10.69
CA GLU A 64 5.38 -2.75 -12.05
C GLU A 64 5.14 -1.65 -13.09
N TRP A 65 4.06 -0.89 -12.94
CA TRP A 65 3.77 0.23 -13.83
C TRP A 65 4.83 1.34 -13.75
N LEU A 66 5.27 1.72 -12.55
CA LEU A 66 6.33 2.72 -12.36
C LEU A 66 7.67 2.29 -12.97
N VAL A 67 8.03 1.02 -12.86
CA VAL A 67 9.24 0.47 -13.50
C VAL A 67 9.13 0.58 -15.03
N LYS A 68 8.00 0.20 -15.60
CA LYS A 68 7.75 0.32 -17.06
C LYS A 68 7.78 1.77 -17.54
N LEU A 69 7.17 2.68 -16.78
CA LEU A 69 7.18 4.11 -17.07
C LEU A 69 8.61 4.67 -17.06
N SER A 70 9.39 4.32 -16.04
CA SER A 70 10.78 4.78 -15.91
C SER A 70 11.65 4.27 -17.06
N ALA A 71 11.48 3.00 -17.46
CA ALA A 71 12.18 2.43 -18.60
C ALA A 71 11.81 3.13 -19.92
N SER A 72 10.54 3.49 -20.10
CA SER A 72 10.07 4.22 -21.29
C SER A 72 10.69 5.62 -21.36
N ASN A 73 10.68 6.36 -20.25
CA ASN A 73 11.26 7.71 -20.18
C ASN A 73 12.77 7.72 -20.47
N ALA A 74 13.49 6.66 -20.04
CA ALA A 74 14.92 6.51 -20.30
C ALA A 74 15.25 6.19 -21.77
N GLN A 75 14.29 5.66 -22.55
CA GLN A 75 14.45 5.43 -23.99
C GLN A 75 14.16 6.70 -24.82
N GLU A 76 13.45 7.66 -24.25
CA GLU A 76 13.09 8.94 -24.88
C GLU A 76 14.07 10.09 -24.56
N SER A 77 15.05 9.86 -23.67
CA SER A 77 16.10 10.81 -23.25
C SER A 77 17.43 10.55 -23.96
#